data_AF-U5PZR4-F1
#
_entry.id   AF-U5PZR4-F1
#
_cell.length_a   1.000
_cell.length_b   1.000
_cell.length_c   1.000
_cell.angle_alpha   90.00
_cell.angle_beta   90.00
_cell.angle_gamma   90.00
#
_symmetry.space_group_name_H-M   'P 1'
#
loop_
_entity.id
_entity.type
_entity.pdbx_description
1 polymer ?
#
loop_
_entity_poly.entity_id
_entity_poly.type
_entity_poly.pdbx_seq_one_letter_code
_entity_poly.pdbx_strand_id
1 'polypeptide(L)' 'NADAIIQNDRILLAYYKCVMDKGPCTRDGKNFKRVLPETLSTACGRCNPTQKAIVRTLLLGIKSKSEPRFMELLDKYNP' A
#
# COMPACT_ATOMS: atom_id res chain seq x y z
N ASN A 1 -8.26 1.41 11.14
CA ASN A 1 -7.26 2.45 11.45
C ASN A 1 -5.93 2.08 10.77
N ALA A 2 -5.28 3.00 10.04
CA ALA A 2 -4.04 2.70 9.29
C ALA A 2 -2.82 2.57 10.22
N ASP A 3 -2.81 3.30 11.33
CA ASP A 3 -1.70 3.30 12.29
C ASP A 3 -1.47 1.92 12.92
N ALA A 4 -2.56 1.23 13.26
CA ALA A 4 -2.51 -0.13 13.78
C ALA A 4 -1.94 -1.14 12.77
N ILE A 5 -2.09 -0.87 11.46
CA ILE A 5 -1.55 -1.73 10.40
C ILE A 5 -0.04 -1.55 10.28
N ILE A 6 0.44 -0.30 10.28
CA ILE A 6 1.88 -0.02 10.13
C ILE A 6 2.70 -0.39 11.39
N GLN A 7 2.07 -0.43 12.56
CA GLN A 7 2.70 -0.90 13.79
C GLN A 7 2.84 -2.42 13.86
N ASN A 8 2.07 -3.17 13.05
CA ASN A 8 2.11 -4.62 13.01
C ASN A 8 2.78 -5.12 11.73
N ASP A 9 4.06 -5.48 11.85
CA ASP A 9 4.88 -5.92 10.71
C ASP A 9 4.28 -7.11 9.96
N ARG A 10 3.61 -8.04 10.66
CA ARG A 10 2.96 -9.19 10.03
C ARG A 10 1.77 -8.76 9.18
N ILE A 11 0.96 -7.84 9.67
CA ILE A 11 -0.19 -7.31 8.92
C ILE A 11 0.31 -6.48 7.74
N LEU A 12 1.24 -5.55 7.97
CA LEU A 12 1.82 -4.74 6.90
C LEU A 12 2.46 -5.60 5.79
N LEU A 13 3.16 -6.68 6.17
CA LEU A 13 3.70 -7.64 5.21
C LEU A 13 2.60 -8.37 4.42
N ALA A 14 1.45 -8.66 5.02
CA ALA A 14 0.32 -9.24 4.30
C ALA A 14 -0.26 -8.26 3.26
N TYR A 15 -0.35 -6.96 3.59
CA TYR A 15 -0.72 -5.91 2.63
C TYR A 15 0.29 -5.84 1.48
N TYR A 16 1.59 -5.83 1.80
CA TYR A 16 2.66 -5.88 0.81
C TYR A 16 2.52 -7.09 -0.13
N LYS A 17 2.39 -8.30 0.44
CA LYS A 17 2.24 -9.53 -0.35
C LYS A 17 1.01 -9.50 -1.24
N CYS A 18 -0.11 -8.99 -0.74
CA CYS A 18 -1.33 -8.81 -1.52
C CYS A 18 -1.09 -7.90 -2.74
N VAL A 19 -0.48 -6.72 -2.56
CA VAL A 19 -0.23 -5.80 -3.69
C VAL A 19 0.83 -6.35 -4.64
N MET A 20 1.77 -7.14 -4.14
CA MET A 20 2.77 -7.80 -4.98
C MET A 20 2.27 -9.08 -5.66
N ASP A 21 1.01 -9.48 -5.48
CA ASP A 21 0.48 -10.76 -5.97
C ASP A 21 1.23 -11.99 -5.44
N LYS A 22 1.82 -11.87 -4.24
CA LYS A 22 2.61 -12.90 -3.55
C LYS A 22 1.85 -13.53 -2.37
N GLY A 23 0.55 -13.32 -2.28
CA GLY A 23 -0.27 -13.84 -1.18
C GLY A 23 -1.72 -13.40 -1.21
N PRO A 24 -2.54 -13.91 -0.28
CA PRO A 24 -3.96 -13.58 -0.22
C PRO A 24 -4.20 -12.12 0.16
N CYS A 25 -5.24 -11.54 -0.41
CA CYS A 25 -5.68 -10.18 -0.08
C CYS A 25 -6.88 -10.19 0.86
N THR A 26 -6.79 -9.45 1.97
CA THR A 26 -7.95 -9.05 2.76
C THR A 26 -8.82 -8.06 1.96
N ARG A 27 -10.05 -7.80 2.41
CA ARG A 27 -10.92 -6.79 1.78
C ARG A 27 -10.24 -5.42 1.67
N ASP A 28 -9.60 -4.99 2.75
CA ASP A 28 -8.88 -3.71 2.80
C ASP A 28 -7.62 -3.73 1.95
N GLY A 29 -6.90 -4.86 1.91
CA GLY A 29 -5.76 -5.06 1.01
C GLY A 29 -6.15 -4.97 -0.47
N LYS A 30 -7.31 -5.51 -0.86
CA LYS A 30 -7.85 -5.37 -2.23
C LYS A 30 -8.15 -3.91 -2.58
N ASN A 31 -8.72 -3.16 -1.63
CA ASN A 31 -8.99 -1.73 -1.83
C ASN A 31 -7.68 -0.96 -2.01
N PHE A 32 -6.69 -1.20 -1.15
CA PHE A 32 -5.36 -0.60 -1.25
C PHE A 32 -4.68 -0.93 -2.60
N LYS A 33 -4.73 -2.20 -3.02
CA LYS A 33 -4.22 -2.64 -4.33
C LYS A 33 -4.86 -1.89 -5.50
N ARG A 34 -6.20 -1.70 -5.47
CA ARG A 34 -6.94 -1.04 -6.55
C ARG A 34 -6.55 0.43 -6.72
N VAL A 35 -6.27 1.13 -5.62
CA VAL A 35 -5.99 2.59 -5.65
C VAL A 35 -4.50 2.91 -5.84
N LEU A 36 -3.60 1.94 -5.67
CA LEU A 36 -2.15 2.14 -5.79
C LEU A 36 -1.71 2.74 -7.14
N PRO A 37 -2.12 2.20 -8.31
CA PRO A 37 -1.71 2.76 -9.61
C PRO A 37 -2.09 4.23 -9.76
N GLU A 38 -3.31 4.58 -9.37
CA GLU A 38 -3.82 5.96 -9.45
C GLU A 38 -3.15 6.86 -8.40
N THR A 39 -2.84 6.34 -7.23
CA THR A 39 -2.11 7.07 -6.19
C THR A 39 -0.71 7.46 -6.67
N LEU A 40 0.00 6.52 -7.29
CA LEU A 40 1.36 6.75 -7.76
C LEU A 40 1.38 7.62 -9.03
N SER A 41 0.43 7.42 -9.95
CA SER A 41 0.39 8.15 -11.22
C SER A 41 -0.17 9.57 -11.10
N THR A 42 -1.23 9.78 -10.31
CA THR A 42 -1.98 11.06 -10.31
C THR A 42 -2.29 11.57 -8.90
N ALA A 43 -1.58 11.10 -7.87
CA ALA A 43 -1.91 11.39 -6.47
C ALA A 43 -3.36 11.04 -6.09
N CYS A 44 -3.92 9.99 -6.71
CA CYS A 44 -5.23 9.41 -6.35
C CYS A 44 -6.40 10.37 -6.64
N GLY A 45 -6.56 10.83 -7.89
CA GLY A 45 -7.52 11.88 -8.26
C GLY A 45 -8.97 11.57 -7.87
N ARG A 46 -9.37 10.29 -7.95
CA ARG A 46 -10.72 9.82 -7.61
C ARG A 46 -10.89 9.33 -6.17
N CYS A 47 -9.84 9.40 -5.36
CA CYS A 47 -9.87 8.88 -4.00
C CYS A 47 -10.42 9.93 -3.03
N ASN A 48 -11.23 9.48 -2.07
CA ASN A 48 -11.68 10.36 -1.00
C ASN A 48 -10.52 10.71 -0.04
N PRO A 49 -10.64 11.78 0.78
CA PRO A 49 -9.56 12.21 1.68
C PRO A 49 -9.06 11.10 2.61
N THR A 50 -9.97 10.27 3.11
CA THR A 50 -9.65 9.14 3.99
C THR A 50 -8.82 8.08 3.28
N GLN A 51 -9.20 7.71 2.05
CA GLN A 51 -8.45 6.75 1.23
C GLN A 51 -7.04 7.27 0.93
N LYS A 52 -6.91 8.54 0.54
CA LYS A 52 -5.60 9.18 0.32
C LYS A 52 -4.70 9.08 1.55
N ALA A 53 -5.23 9.42 2.71
CA ALA A 53 -4.50 9.34 3.97
C ALA A 53 -4.06 7.90 4.29
N ILE A 54 -4.97 6.93 4.20
CA ILE A 54 -4.68 5.51 4.47
C ILE A 54 -3.59 4.98 3.54
N VAL A 55 -3.72 5.22 2.23
CA VAL A 55 -2.76 4.73 1.24
C VAL A 55 -1.38 5.34 1.47
N ARG A 56 -1.32 6.65 1.74
CA ARG A 56 -0.08 7.34 2.07
C ARG A 56 0.57 6.75 3.31
N THR A 57 -0.19 6.53 4.39
CA THR A 57 0.33 5.93 5.62
C THR A 57 0.87 4.52 5.39
N LEU A 58 0.17 3.68 4.61
CA LEU A 58 0.63 2.34 4.27
C LEU A 58 1.91 2.34 3.42
N LEU A 59 1.99 3.19 2.40
CA LEU A 59 3.18 3.34 1.56
C LEU A 59 4.39 3.80 2.39
N LEU A 60 4.22 4.81 3.23
CA LEU A 60 5.27 5.29 4.13
C LEU A 60 5.65 4.24 5.17
N GLY A 61 4.68 3.46 5.67
CA GLY A 61 4.94 2.32 6.56
C GLY A 61 5.80 1.26 5.88
N ILE A 62 5.47 0.86 4.64
CA ILE A 62 6.28 -0.11 3.87
C ILE A 62 7.70 0.44 3.67
N LYS A 63 7.84 1.71 3.24
CA LYS A 63 9.16 2.35 3.05
C LYS A 63 9.97 2.36 4.35
N SER A 64 9.36 2.77 5.46
CA SER A 64 10.02 2.82 6.76
C SER A 64 10.46 1.45 7.27
N LYS A 65 9.72 0.39 6.94
CA LYS A 65 10.03 -0.98 7.39
C LYS A 65 10.99 -1.71 6.45
N SER A 66 10.95 -1.41 5.16
CA SER A 66 11.81 -2.04 4.17
C SER A 66 11.84 -1.21 2.88
N GLU A 67 12.90 -0.44 2.71
CA GLU A 67 13.16 0.30 1.48
C GLU A 67 13.24 -0.59 0.23
N PRO A 68 13.90 -1.78 0.26
CA PRO A 68 13.91 -2.68 -0.90
C PRO A 68 12.52 -3.12 -1.36
N ARG A 69 11.61 -3.44 -0.42
CA ARG A 69 10.22 -3.79 -0.76
C ARG A 69 9.44 -2.61 -1.31
N PHE A 70 9.73 -1.41 -0.81
CA PHE A 70 9.13 -0.21 -1.35
C PHE A 70 9.57 0.05 -2.78
N MET A 71 10.85 -0.12 -3.10
CA MET A 71 11.36 0.00 -4.48
C MET A 71 10.73 -1.07 -5.38
N GLU A 72 10.65 -2.34 -4.94
CA GLU A 72 9.98 -3.40 -5.71
C GLU A 72 8.51 -3.08 -6.01
N LEU A 73 7.82 -2.46 -5.06
CA LEU A 73 6.44 -1.99 -5.24
C LEU A 73 6.37 -0.85 -6.27
N LEU A 74 7.29 0.11 -6.22
CA LEU A 74 7.34 1.19 -7.20
C LEU A 74 7.58 0.66 -8.61
N ASP A 75 8.56 -0.22 -8.79
CA ASP A 75 8.86 -0.83 -10.09
C ASP A 75 7.65 -1.56 -10.69
N LYS A 76 6.84 -2.20 -9.84
CA LYS A 76 5.62 -2.89 -10.29
C LYS A 76 4.51 -1.94 -10.74
N TYR A 77 4.33 -0.81 -10.05
CA TYR A 77 3.14 0.04 -10.21
C TYR A 77 3.41 1.37 -10.91
N ASN A 78 4.67 1.75 -11.07
CA ASN A 78 5.13 2.96 -11.74
C ASN A 78 6.41 2.67 -12.55
N PRO A 79 6.32 1.83 -13.60
CA PRO A 79 7.43 1.59 -14.52
C PRO A 79 7.79 2.83 -15.36
#